data_AF-A0A803MVD2-F1
#
_entry.id   AF-A0A803MVD2-F1
#
_cell.length_a   1.000
_cell.length_b   1.000
_cell.length_c   1.000
_cell.angle_alpha   90.00
_cell.angle_beta   90.00
_cell.angle_gamma   90.00
#
_symmetry.space_group_name_H-M   'P 1'
#
loop_
_entity.id
_entity.type
_entity.pdbx_description
1 polymer ?
#
loop_
_entity_poly.entity_id
_entity_poly.type
_entity_poly.pdbx_seq_one_letter_code
_entity_poly.pdbx_strand_id
1 'polypeptide(L)'
;METQPHAYSVWAIPPEHVKKRLKKLMDTLRSEFGGPELVPHLTVVRAVTLTPEDALEKFRLACNGLKAYSVQASGISTGTCPYLLFDATPEVHRSNAMLLLPLA
;
A
#
# COMPACT_ATOMS: atom_id res chain seq x y z
N MET A 1 -26.12 -8.82 9.10
CA MET A 1 -24.80 -8.87 8.43
C MET A 1 -24.97 -8.22 7.08
N GLU A 2 -24.10 -7.30 6.71
CA GLU A 2 -24.14 -6.70 5.37
C GLU A 2 -23.69 -7.75 4.36
N THR A 3 -24.56 -8.10 3.42
CA THR A 3 -24.31 -9.16 2.43
C THR A 3 -23.84 -8.63 1.08
N GLN A 4 -23.78 -7.30 0.92
CA GLN A 4 -23.37 -6.69 -0.34
C GLN A 4 -21.84 -6.76 -0.51
N PRO A 5 -21.35 -7.24 -1.67
CA PRO A 5 -19.92 -7.22 -1.94
C PRO A 5 -19.38 -5.80 -2.11
N HIS A 6 -18.17 -5.57 -1.61
CA HIS A 6 -17.43 -4.32 -1.75
C HIS A 6 -16.03 -4.59 -2.30
N ALA A 7 -15.41 -3.57 -2.90
CA ALA A 7 -14.02 -3.63 -3.31
C ALA A 7 -13.09 -3.34 -2.12
N TYR A 8 -12.20 -4.28 -1.82
CA TYR A 8 -11.20 -4.18 -0.76
C TYR A 8 -9.79 -4.09 -1.33
N SER A 9 -8.93 -3.31 -0.70
CA SER A 9 -7.48 -3.33 -0.95
C SER A 9 -6.75 -3.70 0.33
N VAL A 10 -5.64 -4.43 0.18
CA VAL A 10 -4.76 -4.80 1.30
C VAL A 10 -3.50 -3.97 1.22
N TRP A 11 -3.12 -3.37 2.34
CA TRP A 11 -2.00 -2.44 2.43
C TRP A 11 -0.97 -2.93 3.45
N ALA A 12 0.30 -2.95 3.05
CA ALA A 12 1.42 -3.08 3.98
C ALA A 12 1.75 -1.69 4.55
N ILE A 13 1.81 -1.62 5.88
CA ILE A 13 2.05 -0.38 6.61
C ILE A 13 3.53 -0.29 7.01
N PRO A 14 4.24 0.79 6.65
CA PRO A 14 5.63 0.94 7.02
C PRO A 14 5.79 1.18 8.53
N PRO A 15 6.94 0.84 9.14
CA PRO A 15 7.23 1.17 10.52
C PRO A 15 7.13 2.68 10.79
N GLU A 16 6.82 3.06 12.03
CA GLU A 16 6.44 4.44 12.39
C GLU A 16 7.48 5.51 11.98
N HIS A 17 8.78 5.20 12.12
CA HIS A 17 9.84 6.13 11.72
C HIS A 17 9.87 6.37 10.19
N VAL A 18 9.60 5.34 9.39
CA VAL A 18 9.50 5.43 7.93
C VAL A 18 8.21 6.15 7.55
N LYS A 19 7.09 5.83 8.21
CA LYS A 19 5.79 6.47 8.01
C LYS A 19 5.88 7.98 8.19
N LYS A 20 6.53 8.46 9.25
CA LYS A 20 6.74 9.90 9.49
C LYS A 20 7.56 10.56 8.38
N ARG A 21 8.65 9.92 7.94
CA ARG A 21 9.48 10.42 6.84
C ARG A 21 8.71 10.51 5.52
N LEU A 22 7.94 9.47 5.18
CA LEU A 22 7.11 9.43 3.98
C LEU A 22 5.98 10.47 4.06
N LYS A 23 5.29 10.59 5.20
CA LYS A 23 4.22 11.58 5.38
C LYS A 23 4.74 13.00 5.18
N LYS A 24 5.93 13.34 5.70
CA LYS A 24 6.57 14.63 5.47
C LYS A 24 6.79 14.88 3.97
N LEU A 25 7.35 13.90 3.24
CA LEU A 25 7.57 14.01 1.80
C LEU A 25 6.24 14.21 1.04
N MET A 26 5.22 13.42 1.37
CA MET A 26 3.90 13.50 0.75
C MET A 26 3.21 14.84 1.04
N ASP A 27 3.33 15.36 2.26
CA ASP A 27 2.78 16.66 2.64
C ASP A 27 3.46 17.81 1.90
N THR A 28 4.78 17.75 1.73
CA THR A 28 5.53 18.73 0.92
C THR A 28 5.07 18.70 -0.54
N LEU A 29 5.01 17.53 -1.16
CA LEU A 29 4.56 17.40 -2.54
C LEU A 29 3.11 17.85 -2.72
N ARG A 30 2.21 17.47 -1.81
CA ARG A 30 0.82 17.95 -1.83
C ARG A 30 0.73 19.46 -1.70
N SER A 31 1.56 20.08 -0.86
CA SER A 31 1.55 21.54 -0.68
C SER A 31 2.02 22.29 -1.92
N GLU A 32 2.90 21.70 -2.71
CA GLU A 32 3.45 22.31 -3.93
C GLU A 32 2.58 22.04 -5.17
N PHE A 33 2.05 20.82 -5.30
CA PHE A 33 1.38 20.35 -6.52
C PHE A 33 -0.13 20.10 -6.36
N GLY A 34 -0.66 20.20 -5.14
CA GLY A 34 -2.02 19.77 -4.80
C GLY A 34 -2.13 18.25 -4.65
N GLY A 35 -3.36 17.74 -4.50
CA GLY A 35 -3.64 16.30 -4.35
C GLY A 35 -4.39 15.95 -3.05
N PRO A 36 -4.94 14.72 -2.96
CA PRO A 36 -5.61 14.25 -1.75
C PRO A 36 -4.63 14.06 -0.57
N GLU A 37 -5.17 14.04 0.65
CA GLU A 37 -4.39 13.52 1.78
C GLU A 37 -4.39 12.00 1.75
N LEU A 38 -3.20 11.40 1.80
CA LEU A 38 -2.99 9.96 1.79
C LEU A 38 -2.12 9.52 2.98
N VAL A 39 -2.38 8.31 3.46
CA VAL A 39 -1.52 7.65 4.46
C VAL A 39 -0.42 6.88 3.73
N PRO A 40 0.86 6.92 4.15
CA PRO A 40 1.90 6.10 3.54
C PRO A 40 1.59 4.61 3.65
N HIS A 41 1.40 3.94 2.52
CA HIS A 41 1.09 2.51 2.44
C HIS A 41 1.58 1.90 1.12
N LEU A 42 1.99 0.62 1.14
CA LEU A 42 2.28 -0.15 -0.07
C LEU A 42 1.08 -1.05 -0.38
N THR A 43 0.50 -0.93 -1.58
CA THR A 43 -0.63 -1.78 -1.97
C THR A 43 -0.17 -3.21 -2.28
N VAL A 44 -0.66 -4.16 -1.49
CA VAL A 44 -0.35 -5.58 -1.59
C VAL A 44 -1.37 -6.31 -2.46
N VAL A 45 -2.66 -5.98 -2.28
CA VAL A 45 -3.76 -6.47 -3.12
C VAL A 45 -4.61 -5.28 -3.50
N ARG A 46 -4.93 -5.14 -4.79
CA ARG A 46 -5.72 -4.03 -5.31
C ARG A 46 -7.17 -4.46 -5.59
N ALA A 47 -8.12 -3.74 -5.00
CA ALA A 47 -9.53 -3.71 -5.40
C ALA A 47 -10.17 -5.08 -5.71
N VAL A 48 -10.09 -6.02 -4.76
CA VAL A 48 -10.77 -7.31 -4.85
C VAL A 48 -12.20 -7.21 -4.33
N THR A 49 -13.18 -7.70 -5.09
CA THR A 49 -14.59 -7.68 -4.68
C THR A 49 -14.93 -8.88 -3.82
N LEU A 50 -15.35 -8.66 -2.58
CA LEU A 50 -15.68 -9.70 -1.60
C LEU A 50 -16.89 -9.28 -0.76
N THR A 51 -17.59 -10.23 -0.16
CA THR A 51 -18.50 -9.93 0.96
C THR A 51 -17.70 -9.50 2.19
N PRO A 52 -18.28 -8.74 3.13
CA PRO A 52 -17.59 -8.33 4.35
C PRO A 52 -17.05 -9.51 5.17
N GLU A 53 -17.79 -10.60 5.26
CA GLU A 53 -17.38 -11.82 5.98
C GLU A 53 -16.15 -12.46 5.35
N ASP A 54 -16.18 -12.65 4.03
CA ASP A 54 -15.09 -13.22 3.25
C ASP A 54 -13.84 -12.35 3.31
N ALA A 55 -14.02 -11.03 3.23
CA ALA A 55 -12.92 -10.07 3.31
C ALA A 55 -12.20 -10.19 4.66
N LEU A 56 -12.96 -10.27 5.75
CA LEU A 56 -12.41 -10.37 7.09
C LEU A 56 -11.71 -11.71 7.34
N GLU A 57 -12.30 -12.82 6.90
CA GLU A 57 -11.68 -14.15 7.01
C GLU A 57 -10.36 -14.21 6.22
N LYS A 58 -10.38 -13.83 4.94
CA LYS A 58 -9.20 -13.84 4.08
C LYS A 58 -8.11 -12.89 4.59
N PHE A 59 -8.48 -11.72 5.11
CA PHE A 59 -7.52 -10.79 5.70
C PHE A 59 -6.83 -11.36 6.95
N ARG A 60 -7.57 -12.04 7.85
CA ARG A 60 -6.98 -12.72 9.01
C ARG A 60 -6.00 -13.82 8.60
N LEU A 61 -6.36 -14.62 7.60
CA LEU A 61 -5.48 -15.66 7.06
C LEU A 61 -4.19 -15.04 6.48
N ALA A 62 -4.31 -13.93 5.74
CA ALA A 62 -3.17 -13.21 5.20
C ALA A 62 -2.25 -12.67 6.31
N CYS A 63 -2.81 -12.05 7.36
CA CYS A 63 -2.03 -11.55 8.50
C CYS A 63 -1.27 -12.67 9.25
N ASN A 64 -1.86 -13.87 9.34
CA ASN A 64 -1.22 -15.03 9.99
C ASN A 64 -0.14 -15.68 9.11
N GLY A 65 -0.31 -15.63 7.78
CA GLY A 65 0.62 -16.25 6.83
C GLY A 65 1.79 -15.37 6.40
N LEU A 66 1.66 -14.05 6.49
CA LEU A 66 2.65 -13.09 6.00
C LEU A 66 3.51 -12.54 7.13
N LYS A 67 4.82 -12.83 7.08
CA LYS A 67 5.80 -12.20 7.96
C LYS A 67 6.16 -10.81 7.44
N ALA A 68 6.51 -9.90 8.35
CA ALA A 68 7.08 -8.62 7.98
C ALA A 68 8.32 -8.82 7.10
N TYR A 69 8.42 -8.03 6.04
CA TYR A 69 9.53 -8.07 5.09
C TYR A 69 10.01 -6.66 4.78
N SER A 70 11.27 -6.55 4.38
CA SER A 70 11.88 -5.29 3.98
C SER A 70 11.73 -5.09 2.48
N VAL A 71 11.56 -3.84 2.07
CA VAL A 71 11.59 -3.41 0.68
C VAL A 71 12.61 -2.27 0.54
N GLN A 72 13.29 -2.21 -0.60
CA GLN A 72 14.23 -1.15 -0.91
C GLN A 72 13.67 -0.30 -2.04
N ALA A 73 13.66 1.01 -1.85
CA ALA A 73 13.23 1.93 -2.89
C ALA A 73 14.34 2.05 -3.95
N SER A 74 14.00 1.76 -5.20
CA SER A 74 14.93 1.74 -6.33
C SER A 74 14.89 3.03 -7.17
N GLY A 75 13.84 3.84 -7.00
CA GLY A 75 13.71 5.11 -7.69
C GLY A 75 12.36 5.77 -7.50
N ILE A 76 12.14 6.83 -8.29
CA ILE A 76 10.88 7.56 -8.38
C ILE A 76 10.40 7.44 -9.82
N SER A 77 9.12 7.19 -10.01
CA SER A 77 8.46 7.32 -11.30
C SER A 77 7.48 8.49 -11.26
N THR A 78 7.44 9.25 -12.34
CA THR A 78 6.59 10.42 -12.52
C THR A 78 5.52 10.09 -13.56
N GLY A 79 4.47 9.39 -13.14
CA GLY A 79 3.26 9.20 -13.93
C GLY A 79 2.32 10.41 -13.81
N THR A 80 1.01 10.16 -13.79
CA THR A 80 0.02 11.19 -13.41
C THR A 80 0.17 11.67 -11.96
N CYS A 81 0.78 10.84 -11.11
CA CYS A 81 1.20 11.16 -9.75
C CYS A 81 2.59 10.55 -9.51
N PRO A 82 3.51 11.20 -8.77
CA PRO A 82 4.76 10.58 -8.39
C PRO A 82 4.53 9.36 -7.49
N TYR A 83 5.32 8.31 -7.69
CA TYR A 83 5.34 7.15 -6.81
C TYR A 83 6.74 6.56 -6.66
N LEU A 84 6.98 5.92 -5.52
CA LEU A 84 8.23 5.19 -5.27
C LEU A 84 8.20 3.83 -5.97
N LEU A 85 9.28 3.52 -6.67
CA LEU A 85 9.58 2.19 -7.18
C LEU A 85 10.35 1.42 -6.11
N PHE A 86 10.09 0.12 -6.01
CA PHE A 86 10.83 -0.77 -5.12
C PHE A 86 11.46 -1.91 -5.90
N ASP A 87 12.51 -2.49 -5.34
CA ASP A 87 13.11 -3.70 -5.89
C ASP A 87 12.13 -4.87 -5.85
N ALA A 88 12.11 -5.63 -6.94
CA ALA A 88 11.29 -6.81 -7.11
C ALA A 88 11.95 -8.01 -6.38
N THR A 89 11.95 -7.98 -5.04
CA THR A 89 12.49 -9.08 -4.25
C THR A 89 11.53 -10.28 -4.23
N PRO A 90 12.00 -11.50 -3.95
CA PRO A 90 11.13 -12.66 -3.81
C PRO A 90 9.99 -12.45 -2.78
N GLU A 91 10.24 -11.70 -1.72
CA GLU A 91 9.25 -11.34 -0.69
C GLU A 91 8.13 -10.47 -1.26
N VAL A 92 8.49 -9.47 -2.06
CA VAL A 92 7.56 -8.58 -2.75
C VAL A 92 6.68 -9.39 -3.71
N HIS A 93 7.28 -10.25 -4.53
CA HIS A 93 6.53 -11.11 -5.45
C HIS A 93 5.59 -12.07 -4.73
N ARG A 94 6.04 -12.71 -3.64
CA ARG A 94 5.19 -13.62 -2.85
C ARG A 94 4.01 -12.92 -2.19
N SER A 95 4.14 -11.63 -1.90
CA SER A 95 3.05 -10.82 -1.34
C SER A 95 2.04 -10.35 -2.39
N ASN A 96 2.26 -10.56 -3.70
CA ASN A 96 1.49 -9.95 -4.79
C ASN A 96 1.51 -8.41 -4.81
N ALA A 97 2.47 -7.79 -4.12
CA ALA A 97 2.48 -6.34 -3.97
C ALA A 97 2.62 -5.61 -5.31
N MET A 98 1.66 -4.72 -5.58
CA MET A 98 1.78 -3.75 -6.66
C MET A 98 2.64 -2.60 -6.13
N LEU A 99 3.87 -2.53 -6.66
CA LEU A 99 4.96 -1.68 -6.18
C LEU A 99 4.73 -0.19 -6.41
N LEU A 100 3.70 0.37 -5.78
CA LEU A 100 3.31 1.75 -5.94
C LEU A 100 2.96 2.31 -4.55
N LEU A 101 3.82 3.20 -4.06
CA LEU A 101 3.53 4.09 -2.93
C LEU A 101 3.20 5.46 -3.52
N PRO A 102 1.92 5.87 -3.57
CA PRO A 102 1.55 7.19 -4.10
C PRO A 102 2.13 8.28 -3.21
N LEU A 103 2.72 9.30 -3.82
CA LEU A 103 3.39 10.40 -3.13
C LEU A 103 2.55 11.70 -3.04
N ALA A 104 1.38 11.77 -3.68
CA ALA A 104 0.49 12.94 -3.66
C ALA A 104 -0.98 12.53 -3.86
#